data_AF-A0A8S3G070-F1
#
_entry.id   AF-A0A8S3G070-F1
#
_cell.length_a   1.000
_cell.length_b   1.000
_cell.length_c   1.000
_cell.angle_alpha   90.00
_cell.angle_beta   90.00
_cell.angle_gamma   90.00
#
_symmetry.space_group_name_H-M   'P 1'
#
loop_
_entity.id
_entity.type
_entity.pdbx_description
1 polymer ?
#
loop_
_entity_poly.entity_id
_entity_poly.type
_entity_poly.pdbx_seq_one_letter_code
_entity_poly.pdbx_strand_id
1 'polypeptide(L)' 'MKSKDIQKVVKTKYGNGDGPMKIYRDLAGVVSLKTIKLWIKMINNTGSINLSPPPDRPRIARTKANILKA' A
#
# COMPACT_ATOMS: atom_id res chain seq x y z
N MET A 1 -4.91 12.09 12.37
CA MET A 1 -5.67 11.67 11.18
C MET A 1 -5.79 10.16 11.19
N LYS A 2 -6.98 9.56 11.04
CA LYS A 2 -7.12 8.08 11.09
C LYS A 2 -6.70 7.49 9.74
N SER A 3 -6.19 6.26 9.73
CA SER A 3 -5.63 5.62 8.52
C SER A 3 -6.62 5.47 7.36
N LYS A 4 -7.94 5.45 7.64
CA LYS A 4 -9.00 5.45 6.62
C LYS A 4 -9.12 6.80 5.89
N ASP A 5 -8.89 7.91 6.59
CA ASP A 5 -8.96 9.25 5.99
C ASP A 5 -7.82 9.46 5.00
N ILE A 6 -6.61 8.99 5.34
CA ILE A 6 -5.42 9.11 4.49
C ILE A 6 -5.63 8.35 3.17
N GLN A 7 -6.17 7.13 3.21
CA GLN A 7 -6.46 6.35 1.99
C GLN A 7 -7.47 7.05 1.09
N LYS A 8 -8.52 7.66 1.68
CA LYS A 8 -9.51 8.44 0.93
C LYS A 8 -8.86 9.64 0.25
N VAL A 9 -8.00 10.37 0.97
CA VAL A 9 -7.23 11.50 0.41
C VAL A 9 -6.34 11.07 -0.75
N VAL A 10 -5.60 9.96 -0.62
CA VAL A 10 -4.75 9.44 -1.71
C VAL A 10 -5.60 9.07 -2.92
N LYS A 11 -6.72 8.36 -2.73
CA LYS A 11 -7.60 7.96 -3.84
C LYS A 11 -8.22 9.17 -4.54
N THR A 12 -8.70 10.16 -3.80
CA THR A 12 -9.27 11.39 -4.37
C THR A 12 -8.23 12.19 -5.14
N LYS A 13 -7.05 12.44 -4.56
CA LYS A 13 -6.00 13.21 -5.24
C LYS A 13 -5.48 12.51 -6.50
N TYR A 14 -5.27 11.20 -6.42
CA TYR A 14 -4.87 10.42 -7.59
C TYR A 14 -5.95 10.42 -8.68
N GLY A 15 -7.23 10.31 -8.30
CA GLY A 15 -8.35 10.44 -9.24
C GLY A 15 -8.44 11.81 -9.92
N ASN A 16 -7.98 12.87 -9.23
CA ASN A 16 -7.86 14.22 -9.80
C ASN A 16 -6.62 14.39 -10.71
N GLY A 17 -5.82 13.33 -10.93
CA GLY A 17 -4.61 13.38 -11.75
C GLY A 17 -3.34 13.78 -10.99
N ASP A 18 -3.37 13.87 -9.66
CA ASP A 18 -2.17 14.20 -8.90
C ASP A 18 -1.17 13.04 -8.90
N GLY A 19 0.09 13.35 -9.21
CA GLY A 19 1.19 12.38 -9.15
C GLY A 19 1.55 11.95 -7.71
N PRO A 20 2.18 10.78 -7.55
CA PRO A 20 2.56 10.22 -6.24
C PRO A 20 3.40 11.16 -5.37
N MET A 21 4.27 11.96 -5.98
CA MET A 21 5.16 12.90 -5.29
C MET A 21 4.38 14.08 -4.70
N LYS A 22 3.37 14.57 -5.42
CA LYS A 22 2.49 15.67 -4.96
C LYS A 22 1.64 15.20 -3.79
N ILE A 23 1.04 14.01 -3.90
CA ILE A 23 0.29 13.38 -2.82
C ILE A 23 1.15 13.17 -1.57
N TYR A 24 2.41 12.77 -1.73
CA TYR A 24 3.35 12.62 -0.60
C TYR A 24 3.62 13.94 0.13
N ARG A 25 3.83 15.02 -0.63
CA ARG A 25 4.03 16.37 -0.08
C ARG A 25 2.77 16.88 0.61
N ASP A 26 1.59 16.69 0.01
CA ASP A 26 0.31 17.09 0.58
C ASP A 26 -0.03 16.35 1.87
N LEU A 27 0.44 15.12 2.00
CA LEU A 27 0.33 14.33 3.22
C LEU A 27 1.44 14.64 4.22
N ALA A 28 2.30 15.64 3.98
CA ALA A 28 3.40 16.03 4.85
C ALA A 28 4.28 14.85 5.33
N GLY A 29 4.43 13.81 4.51
CA GLY A 29 5.18 12.60 4.88
C GLY A 29 4.51 11.69 5.91
N VAL A 30 3.22 11.89 6.23
CA VAL A 30 2.43 11.01 7.13
C VAL A 30 2.48 9.54 6.67
N VAL A 31 2.63 9.31 5.37
CA VAL A 31 2.84 7.98 4.78
C VAL A 31 4.06 8.01 3.87
N SER A 32 4.80 6.91 3.85
CA SER A 32 5.98 6.80 3.00
C SER A 32 5.59 6.88 1.50
N LEU A 33 6.47 7.46 0.69
CA LEU A 33 6.29 7.49 -0.77
C LEU A 33 6.14 6.08 -1.37
N LYS A 34 6.80 5.08 -0.77
CA LYS A 34 6.67 3.67 -1.17
C LYS A 34 5.25 3.16 -0.95
N THR A 35 4.63 3.50 0.17
CA THR A 35 3.23 3.15 0.47
C THR A 35 2.28 3.81 -0.54
N ILE A 36 2.50 5.09 -0.85
CA ILE A 36 1.67 5.83 -1.81
C ILE A 36 1.77 5.20 -3.21
N LYS A 37 2.98 4.89 -3.68
CA LYS A 37 3.19 4.18 -4.96
C LYS A 37 2.50 2.82 -4.99
N LEU A 38 2.54 2.07 -3.88
CA LEU A 38 1.86 0.78 -3.77
C LEU A 38 0.33 0.94 -3.87
N TRP A 39 -0.24 1.92 -3.17
CA TRP A 39 -1.68 2.20 -3.20
C TRP A 39 -2.14 2.65 -4.58
N ILE A 40 -1.37 3.50 -5.26
CA ILE A 40 -1.65 3.88 -6.65
C ILE A 40 -1.66 2.65 -7.57
N LYS A 41 -0.69 1.74 -7.41
CA LYS A 41 -0.66 0.48 -8.16
C LYS A 41 -1.89 -0.38 -7.87
N MET A 42 -2.35 -0.44 -6.61
CA MET A 42 -3.58 -1.13 -6.23
C MET A 42 -4.83 -0.49 -6.83
N ILE A 43 -4.89 0.85 -6.86
CA ILE A 43 -5.99 1.58 -7.51
C ILE A 43 -6.04 1.26 -9.00
N ASN A 44 -4.90 1.24 -9.68
CA ASN A 44 -4.85 0.91 -11.12
C ASN A 44 -5.26 -0.55 -11.40
N ASN A 45 -4.95 -1.48 -10.49
CA ASN A 45 -5.27 -2.91 -10.69
C ASN A 45 -6.70 -3.28 -10.26
N THR A 46 -7.23 -2.66 -9.19
CA THR A 46 -8.43 -3.14 -8.50
C THR A 46 -9.43 -2.02 -8.18
N GLY A 47 -9.14 -0.76 -8.53
CA GLY A 47 -9.99 0.41 -8.25
C GLY A 47 -10.11 0.78 -6.76
N SER A 48 -9.41 0.07 -5.87
CA SER A 48 -9.50 0.24 -4.42
C SER A 48 -8.17 -0.04 -3.72
N ILE A 49 -7.98 0.59 -2.56
CA ILE A 49 -6.84 0.33 -1.68
C ILE A 49 -7.28 -0.73 -0.67
N ASN A 50 -6.98 -2.00 -0.95
CA ASN A 50 -7.19 -3.08 0.02
C ASN A 50 -5.88 -3.34 0.75
N LEU A 51 -5.84 -3.00 2.04
CA LEU A 51 -4.72 -3.31 2.93
C LEU A 51 -4.76 -4.75 3.45
N SER A 52 -5.81 -5.50 3.11
CA SER A 52 -5.85 -6.94 3.31
C SER A 52 -4.61 -7.55 2.65
N PRO A 53 -3.86 -8.42 3.34
CA PRO A 53 -2.82 -9.17 2.65
C PRO A 53 -3.45 -9.85 1.42
N PRO A 54 -2.80 -9.78 0.24
CA PRO A 54 -3.30 -10.48 -0.93
C PRO A 54 -3.51 -11.96 -0.55
N PRO A 55 -4.68 -12.55 -0.85
CA PRO A 55 -4.99 -13.93 -0.45
C PRO A 55 -3.99 -14.95 -1.00
N ASP A 56 -3.24 -14.60 -2.06
CA ASP A 56 -2.33 -15.48 -2.80
C ASP A 56 -0.83 -15.30 -2.52
N ARG A 57 -0.45 -14.58 -1.46
CA ARG A 57 0.92 -14.78 -0.94
C ARG A 57 0.81 -15.54 0.36
N PRO A 58 0.95 -16.89 0.35
CA PRO A 58 1.33 -17.59 1.55
C PRO A 58 2.56 -16.88 2.08
N ARG A 59 2.37 -16.16 3.19
CA ARG A 59 3.48 -15.71 4.00
C ARG A 59 4.11 -17.03 4.40
N ILE A 60 5.23 -17.38 3.77
CA ILE A 60 6.00 -18.55 4.19
C ILE A 60 6.39 -18.21 5.62
N ALA A 61 5.59 -18.71 6.56
CA ALA A 61 5.95 -18.75 7.95
C ALA A 61 7.26 -19.53 7.92
N ARG A 62 8.35 -18.88 8.30
CA ARG A 62 9.65 -19.52 8.39
C ARG A 62 9.58 -20.43 9.62
N THR A 63 8.86 -21.54 9.49
CA THR A 63 8.76 -22.58 10.51
C THR A 63 10.15 -23.21 10.61
N LYS A 64 10.66 -23.41 11.82
CA LYS A 64 11.98 -24.01 12.12
C LYS A 64 12.22 -25.41 11.50
N ALA A 65 11.27 -25.97 10.76
CA ALA A 65 11.32 -27.30 10.18
C ALA A 65 12.35 -27.48 9.04
N ASN A 66 12.81 -26.40 8.39
CA ASN A 66 13.81 -26.49 7.30
C ASN A 66 15.28 -26.37 7.75
N ILE A 67 15.58 -26.50 9.05
CA ILE A 67 16.98 -26.42 9.55
C ILE A 67 17.67 -27.79 9.58
N LEU A 68 16.95 -28.91 9.43
CA LEU A 68 17.54 -30.26 9.58
C LEU A 68 17.21 -31.17 8.40
N LYS A 69 17.83 -30.90 7.25
CA LYS A 69 18.30 -31.94 6.33
C LYS A 69 19.26 -31.31 5.31
N ALA A 70 20.48 -31.11 5.76
CA ALA A 70 21.67 -31.13 4.90
C ALA A 70 22.40 -32.45 5.20
#